data_AF-A0A0D8FQQ2-F1
#
_entry.id   AF-A0A0D8FQQ2-F1
#
_cell.length_a   1.000
_cell.length_b   1.000
_cell.length_c   1.000
_cell.angle_alpha   90.00
_cell.angle_beta   90.00
_cell.angle_gamma   90.00
#
_symmetry.space_group_name_H-M   'P 1'
#
loop_
_entity.id
_entity.type
_entity.pdbx_description
1 polymer ?
#
loop_
_entity_poly.entity_id
_entity_poly.type
_entity_poly.pdbx_seq_one_letter_code
_entity_poly.pdbx_strand_id
1 'polypeptide(L)'
;MEARNRSRRSAKAAGRSLENDLVELFHRHGLAAIRLGLQGTQDRGDIKVELAPDHVFEAKNCRTLALTQWWREALRERDNAQARFAWIVHKRHGVSDPSEQWVTATTGQLAEMLAEIASLRYQLANLAASVNDSSMANDESLARQPASDTAETLAASKSTG
;
A
#
# COMPACT_ATOMS: atom_id res chain seq x y z
N MET A 1 -31.15 19.28 -25.33
CA MET A 1 -30.21 18.30 -25.89
C MET A 1 -30.45 16.97 -25.20
N GLU A 2 -31.07 16.01 -25.88
CA GLU A 2 -31.21 14.66 -25.32
C GLU A 2 -29.83 14.02 -25.15
N ALA A 3 -29.52 13.63 -23.92
CA ALA A 3 -28.26 12.97 -23.62
C ALA A 3 -28.27 11.57 -24.26
N ARG A 4 -27.55 11.41 -25.38
CA ARG A 4 -27.37 10.13 -26.06
C ARG A 4 -26.77 9.11 -25.09
N ASN A 5 -27.50 8.03 -24.85
CA ASN A 5 -27.04 6.99 -23.93
C ASN A 5 -25.83 6.27 -24.53
N ARG A 6 -24.80 6.01 -23.73
CA ARG A 6 -23.58 5.31 -24.18
C ARG A 6 -23.92 3.90 -24.68
N SER A 7 -23.30 3.47 -25.78
CA SER A 7 -23.36 2.05 -26.18
C SER A 7 -22.62 1.18 -25.16
N ARG A 8 -22.99 -0.10 -25.02
CA ARG A 8 -22.29 -1.05 -24.12
C ARG A 8 -20.78 -1.07 -24.35
N ARG A 9 -20.35 -1.01 -25.62
CA ARG A 9 -18.92 -0.97 -26.00
C ARG A 9 -18.24 0.29 -25.44
N SER A 10 -18.85 1.46 -25.64
CA SER A 10 -18.30 2.72 -25.11
C SER A 10 -18.32 2.79 -23.58
N ALA A 11 -19.31 2.18 -22.92
CA ALA A 11 -19.35 2.07 -21.47
C ALA A 11 -18.21 1.22 -20.93
N LYS A 12 -17.97 0.04 -21.52
CA LYS A 12 -16.85 -0.84 -21.15
C LYS A 12 -15.49 -0.18 -21.42
N ALA A 13 -15.34 0.53 -22.55
CA ALA A 13 -14.11 1.26 -22.85
C ALA A 13 -13.85 2.38 -21.85
N ALA A 14 -14.89 3.10 -21.43
CA ALA A 14 -14.77 4.17 -20.42
C ALA A 14 -14.43 3.64 -19.02
N GLY A 15 -14.92 2.44 -18.65
CA GLY A 15 -14.50 1.74 -17.42
C GLY A 15 -13.02 1.37 -17.48
N ARG A 16 -12.62 0.67 -18.55
CA ARG A 16 -11.22 0.30 -18.80
C ARG A 16 -10.27 1.50 -18.77
N SER A 17 -10.70 2.64 -19.33
CA SER A 17 -9.91 3.88 -19.30
C SER A 17 -9.69 4.35 -17.87
N LEU A 18 -10.76 4.42 -17.05
CA LEU A 18 -10.64 4.82 -15.65
C LEU A 18 -9.70 3.87 -14.88
N GLU A 19 -9.84 2.56 -15.06
CA GLU A 19 -8.97 1.57 -14.42
C GLU A 19 -7.49 1.78 -14.80
N ASN A 20 -7.20 2.05 -16.07
CA ASN A 20 -5.84 2.36 -16.52
C ASN A 20 -5.32 3.66 -15.90
N ASP A 21 -6.14 4.72 -15.88
CA ASP A 21 -5.76 6.02 -15.31
C ASP A 21 -5.41 5.90 -13.82
N LEU A 22 -6.12 5.05 -13.07
CA LEU A 22 -5.86 4.79 -11.66
C LEU A 22 -4.57 3.99 -11.44
N VAL A 23 -4.30 2.97 -12.27
CA VAL A 23 -3.02 2.26 -12.22
C VAL A 23 -1.85 3.20 -12.51
N GLU A 24 -1.98 4.05 -13.52
CA GLU A 24 -0.96 5.06 -13.81
C GLU A 24 -0.77 6.03 -12.64
N LEU A 25 -1.86 6.51 -12.03
CA LEU A 25 -1.81 7.34 -10.82
C LEU A 25 -1.01 6.65 -9.71
N PHE A 26 -1.30 5.39 -9.41
CA PHE A 26 -0.59 4.63 -8.37
C PHE A 26 0.90 4.48 -8.70
N HIS A 27 1.26 4.18 -9.95
CA HIS A 27 2.65 4.15 -10.38
C HIS A 27 3.36 5.49 -10.21
N ARG A 28 2.71 6.62 -10.48
CA ARG A 28 3.28 7.96 -10.22
C ARG A 28 3.59 8.20 -8.74
N HIS A 29 2.90 7.50 -7.84
CA HIS A 29 3.16 7.52 -6.40
C HIS A 29 4.10 6.40 -5.93
N GLY A 30 4.77 5.70 -6.85
CA GLY A 30 5.71 4.62 -6.51
C GLY A 30 5.04 3.32 -6.06
N LEU A 31 3.73 3.18 -6.29
CA LEU A 31 2.96 1.99 -5.92
C LEU A 31 2.81 1.07 -7.13
N ALA A 32 3.40 -0.12 -7.07
CA ALA A 32 3.20 -1.14 -8.08
C ALA A 32 1.74 -1.61 -8.09
N ALA A 33 1.03 -1.34 -9.19
CA ALA A 33 -0.39 -1.61 -9.31
C ALA A 33 -0.72 -2.32 -10.63
N ILE A 34 -1.67 -3.25 -10.57
CA ILE A 34 -2.15 -3.98 -11.74
C ILE A 34 -3.67 -3.99 -11.79
N ARG A 35 -4.21 -4.00 -13.00
CA ARG A 35 -5.62 -4.30 -13.23
C ARG A 35 -5.86 -5.79 -13.11
N LEU A 36 -6.96 -6.16 -12.49
CA LEU A 36 -7.41 -7.54 -12.41
C LEU A 36 -8.38 -7.84 -13.57
N GLY A 37 -8.35 -9.08 -14.05
CA GLY A 37 -9.33 -9.58 -15.01
C GLY A 37 -10.58 -10.09 -14.28
N LEU A 38 -11.74 -10.08 -14.95
CA LEU A 38 -12.98 -10.62 -14.41
C LEU A 38 -12.81 -12.09 -14.00
N GLN A 39 -13.13 -12.42 -12.75
CA GLN A 39 -13.10 -13.81 -12.24
C GLN A 39 -14.49 -14.33 -11.83
N GLY A 40 -15.55 -13.67 -12.28
CA GLY A 40 -16.93 -14.10 -12.01
C GLY A 40 -17.26 -14.01 -10.52
N THR A 41 -17.55 -15.14 -9.87
CA THR A 41 -17.86 -15.16 -8.43
C THR A 41 -16.63 -14.98 -7.54
N GLN A 42 -15.44 -15.21 -8.08
CA GLN A 42 -14.16 -15.06 -7.37
C GLN A 42 -13.51 -13.70 -7.64
N ASP A 43 -14.31 -12.71 -8.06
CA ASP A 43 -13.78 -11.38 -8.34
C ASP A 43 -13.17 -10.75 -7.09
N ARG A 44 -12.06 -10.05 -7.26
CA ARG A 44 -11.24 -9.45 -6.18
C ARG A 44 -11.09 -7.94 -6.36
N GLY A 45 -11.98 -7.35 -7.15
CA GLY A 45 -12.00 -5.94 -7.53
C GLY A 45 -11.23 -5.69 -8.82
N ASP A 46 -11.19 -4.42 -9.23
CA ASP A 46 -10.62 -4.00 -10.51
C ASP A 46 -9.09 -3.78 -10.47
N ILE A 47 -8.54 -3.37 -9.32
CA ILE A 47 -7.13 -3.01 -9.17
C ILE A 47 -6.54 -3.63 -7.90
N LYS A 48 -5.33 -4.18 -8.03
CA LYS A 48 -4.49 -4.63 -6.92
C LYS A 48 -3.25 -3.76 -6.82
N VAL A 49 -2.88 -3.38 -5.59
CA VAL A 49 -1.62 -2.70 -5.28
C VAL A 49 -0.74 -3.65 -4.45
N GLU A 50 0.49 -3.89 -4.90
CA GLU A 50 1.34 -4.94 -4.33
C GLU A 50 1.71 -4.68 -2.87
N LEU A 51 2.02 -3.43 -2.52
CA LEU A 51 2.36 -3.01 -1.16
C LEU A 51 1.13 -2.72 -0.27
N ALA A 52 -0.08 -2.86 -0.81
CA ALA A 52 -1.33 -2.72 -0.07
C ALA A 52 -2.28 -3.90 -0.39
N PRO A 53 -1.86 -5.15 -0.10
CA PRO A 53 -2.59 -6.35 -0.51
C PRO A 53 -3.93 -6.52 0.22
N ASP A 54 -4.13 -5.82 1.33
CA ASP A 54 -5.37 -5.80 2.10
C ASP A 54 -6.34 -4.67 1.67
N HIS A 55 -6.09 -4.05 0.52
CA HIS A 55 -6.98 -3.06 -0.10
C HIS A 55 -7.57 -3.58 -1.41
N VAL A 56 -8.89 -3.48 -1.55
CA VAL A 56 -9.62 -3.71 -2.81
C VAL A 56 -10.11 -2.38 -3.37
N PHE A 57 -9.98 -2.21 -4.67
CA PHE A 57 -10.44 -1.03 -5.40
C PHE A 57 -11.41 -1.43 -6.49
N GLU A 58 -12.60 -0.83 -6.47
CA GLU A 58 -13.67 -1.06 -7.43
C GLU A 58 -13.95 0.24 -8.21
N ALA A 59 -13.76 0.22 -9.53
CA ALA A 59 -13.75 1.39 -10.39
C ALA A 59 -15.06 1.56 -11.18
N LYS A 60 -15.79 2.66 -10.95
CA LYS A 60 -17.10 2.91 -11.59
C LYS A 60 -17.08 4.15 -12.48
N ASN A 61 -17.32 3.95 -13.78
CA ASN A 61 -17.54 5.04 -14.75
C ASN A 61 -18.96 5.01 -15.34
N CYS A 62 -19.92 5.51 -14.56
CA CYS A 62 -21.33 5.55 -14.92
C CYS A 62 -21.91 6.94 -14.66
N ARG A 63 -23.10 7.21 -15.20
CA ARG A 63 -23.77 8.51 -15.09
C ARG A 63 -24.59 8.66 -13.80
N THR A 64 -25.11 7.55 -13.30
CA THR A 64 -25.99 7.51 -12.14
C THR A 64 -25.26 6.86 -10.99
N LEU A 65 -25.20 7.54 -9.85
CA LEU A 65 -24.62 6.98 -8.64
C LEU A 65 -25.52 5.87 -8.08
N ALA A 66 -24.94 4.68 -7.87
CA ALA A 66 -25.61 3.54 -7.24
C ALA A 66 -24.75 2.99 -6.09
N LEU A 67 -24.36 3.89 -5.19
CA LEU A 67 -23.39 3.64 -4.12
C LEU A 67 -23.72 2.39 -3.29
N THR A 68 -24.99 2.18 -2.92
CA THR A 68 -25.41 1.00 -2.14
C THR A 68 -25.12 -0.31 -2.88
N GLN A 69 -25.35 -0.35 -4.20
CA GLN A 69 -25.06 -1.54 -4.99
C GLN A 69 -23.56 -1.77 -5.10
N TRP A 70 -22.81 -0.72 -5.48
CA TRP A 70 -21.35 -0.81 -5.64
C TRP A 70 -20.66 -1.17 -4.33
N TRP A 71 -21.20 -0.70 -3.20
CA TRP A 71 -20.68 -1.06 -1.89
C TRP A 71 -20.85 -2.55 -1.57
N ARG A 72 -22.00 -3.14 -1.92
CA ARG A 72 -22.20 -4.59 -1.77
C ARG A 72 -21.34 -5.41 -2.72
N GLU A 73 -21.01 -4.88 -3.90
CA GLU A 73 -20.04 -5.50 -4.82
C GLU A 73 -18.63 -5.45 -4.20
N ALA A 74 -18.16 -4.27 -3.82
CA ALA A 74 -16.84 -4.07 -3.21
C ALA A 74 -16.65 -4.87 -1.90
N LEU A 75 -17.68 -5.00 -1.06
CA LEU A 75 -17.61 -5.84 0.15
C LEU A 75 -17.42 -7.33 -0.20
N ARG A 76 -18.11 -7.85 -1.23
CA ARG A 76 -17.93 -9.24 -1.66
C ARG A 76 -16.53 -9.47 -2.24
N GLU A 77 -16.04 -8.54 -3.04
CA GLU A 77 -14.70 -8.61 -3.60
C GLU A 77 -13.61 -8.51 -2.54
N ARG A 78 -13.80 -7.64 -1.54
CA ARG A 78 -12.95 -7.59 -0.34
C ARG A 78 -12.90 -8.95 0.36
N ASP A 79 -14.06 -9.57 0.59
CA ASP A 79 -14.12 -10.88 1.25
C ASP A 79 -13.43 -11.96 0.38
N ASN A 80 -13.63 -11.95 -0.93
CA ASN A 80 -12.95 -12.84 -1.89
C ASN A 80 -11.43 -12.64 -1.96
N ALA A 81 -10.98 -11.40 -1.78
CA ALA A 81 -9.56 -11.04 -1.73
C ALA A 81 -8.93 -11.28 -0.36
N GLN A 82 -9.73 -11.63 0.65
CA GLN A 82 -9.33 -11.69 2.07
C GLN A 82 -8.71 -10.37 2.53
N ALA A 83 -9.23 -9.26 2.01
CA ALA A 83 -8.76 -7.91 2.26
C ALA A 83 -9.50 -7.28 3.45
N ARG A 84 -8.96 -6.17 3.96
CA ARG A 84 -9.54 -5.40 5.08
C ARG A 84 -10.33 -4.20 4.58
N PHE A 85 -9.83 -3.52 3.56
CA PHE A 85 -10.42 -2.30 3.02
C PHE A 85 -11.03 -2.51 1.64
N ALA A 86 -12.09 -1.75 1.36
CA ALA A 86 -12.79 -1.73 0.08
C ALA A 86 -13.09 -0.28 -0.31
N TRP A 87 -12.58 0.13 -1.47
CA TRP A 87 -12.69 1.50 -1.96
C TRP A 87 -13.48 1.52 -3.26
N ILE A 88 -14.54 2.32 -3.31
CA ILE A 88 -15.18 2.62 -4.58
C ILE A 88 -14.53 3.86 -5.15
N VAL A 89 -13.87 3.73 -6.31
CA VAL A 89 -13.35 4.86 -7.06
C VAL A 89 -14.30 5.14 -8.21
N HIS A 90 -14.88 6.34 -8.31
CA HIS A 90 -15.83 6.65 -9.37
C HIS A 90 -15.53 7.95 -10.10
N LYS A 91 -15.87 7.95 -11.39
CA LYS A 91 -15.55 9.05 -12.30
C LYS A 91 -16.27 10.33 -11.86
N ARG A 92 -15.50 11.37 -11.57
CA ARG A 92 -15.98 12.74 -11.45
C ARG A 92 -16.23 13.32 -12.84
N HIS A 93 -17.50 13.53 -13.17
CA HIS A 93 -17.89 14.03 -14.48
C HIS A 93 -17.23 15.38 -14.79
N GLY A 94 -16.67 15.51 -16.00
CA GLY A 94 -15.98 16.72 -16.46
C GLY A 94 -14.51 16.84 -16.00
N VAL A 95 -14.01 15.91 -15.19
CA VAL A 95 -12.64 15.95 -14.66
C VAL A 95 -11.81 14.84 -15.32
N SER A 96 -10.76 15.20 -16.06
CA SER A 96 -9.85 14.24 -16.71
C SER A 96 -8.74 13.75 -15.78
N ASP A 97 -8.28 14.59 -14.85
CA ASP A 97 -7.18 14.25 -13.94
C ASP A 97 -7.55 13.06 -13.03
N PRO A 98 -6.80 11.95 -13.05
CA PRO A 98 -7.08 10.80 -12.20
C PRO A 98 -6.92 11.08 -10.70
N SER A 99 -6.12 12.07 -10.31
CA SER A 99 -5.94 12.45 -8.89
C SER A 99 -7.17 13.15 -8.29
N GLU A 100 -8.09 13.62 -9.14
CA GLU A 100 -9.27 14.39 -8.77
C GLU A 100 -10.58 13.59 -8.95
N GLN A 101 -10.49 12.26 -9.00
CA GLN A 101 -11.66 11.37 -9.03
C GLN A 101 -12.21 11.15 -7.62
N TRP A 102 -13.46 10.70 -7.54
CA TRP A 102 -14.08 10.46 -6.24
C TRP A 102 -13.70 9.10 -5.68
N VAL A 103 -13.38 9.07 -4.39
CA VAL A 103 -13.30 7.84 -3.62
C VAL A 103 -14.44 7.83 -2.61
N THR A 104 -15.08 6.69 -2.41
CA THR A 104 -16.18 6.53 -1.47
C THR A 104 -16.00 5.25 -0.66
N ALA A 105 -16.15 5.40 0.66
CA ALA A 105 -16.14 4.33 1.64
C ALA A 105 -17.04 4.74 2.83
N THR A 106 -17.27 3.82 3.77
CA THR A 106 -17.93 4.17 5.03
C THR A 106 -16.98 4.95 5.94
N THR A 107 -17.54 5.74 6.85
CA THR A 107 -16.76 6.41 7.90
C THR A 107 -16.00 5.42 8.78
N GLY A 108 -16.51 4.20 8.96
CA GLY A 108 -15.82 3.11 9.65
C GLY A 108 -14.52 2.69 8.95
N GLN A 109 -14.54 2.49 7.63
CA GLN A 109 -13.31 2.18 6.89
C GLN A 109 -12.32 3.34 6.89
N LEU A 110 -12.81 4.58 6.81
CA LEU A 110 -11.96 5.77 6.96
C LEU A 110 -11.28 5.78 8.33
N ALA A 111 -12.02 5.53 9.41
CA ALA A 111 -11.49 5.50 10.77
C ALA A 111 -10.46 4.37 10.96
N GLU A 112 -10.74 3.17 10.43
CA GLU A 112 -9.81 2.03 10.49
C GLU A 112 -8.51 2.32 9.73
N MET A 113 -8.60 2.91 8.53
CA MET A 113 -7.42 3.30 7.76
C MET A 113 -6.57 4.34 8.50
N LEU A 114 -7.20 5.32 9.14
CA LEU A 114 -6.50 6.32 9.94
C LEU A 114 -5.82 5.69 11.17
N ALA A 115 -6.48 4.75 11.84
CA ALA A 115 -5.91 4.02 12.97
C ALA A 115 -4.68 3.19 12.55
N GLU A 116 -4.74 2.56 11.39
CA GLU A 116 -3.61 1.81 10.83
C GLU A 116 -2.42 2.71 10.50
N ILE A 117 -2.66 3.83 9.83
CA ILE A 117 -1.61 4.83 9.54
C ILE A 117 -0.95 5.29 10.85
N ALA A 118 -1.74 5.57 11.89
CA ALA A 118 -1.21 5.97 13.19
C ALA A 118 -0.38 4.86 13.84
N SER A 119 -0.86 3.61 13.78
CA SER A 119 -0.15 2.44 14.30
C SER A 119 1.19 2.22 13.61
N LEU A 120 1.23 2.26 12.27
CA LEU A 120 2.47 2.12 11.49
C LEU A 120 3.49 3.21 11.80
N ARG A 121 3.03 4.47 11.94
CA ARG A 121 3.90 5.59 12.34
C ARG A 121 4.47 5.40 13.74
N TYR A 122 3.67 4.92 14.68
CA TYR A 122 4.12 4.63 16.04
C TYR A 122 5.15 3.49 16.07
N GLN A 123 4.89 2.40 15.33
CA GLN A 123 5.83 1.29 15.20
C GLN A 123 7.17 1.72 14.59
N LEU A 124 7.13 2.55 13.54
CA LEU A 124 8.34 3.09 12.91
C LEU A 124 9.15 3.97 13.87
N ALA A 125 8.48 4.82 14.65
CA ALA A 125 9.14 5.65 15.66
C ALA A 125 9.83 4.81 16.75
N ASN A 126 9.19 3.74 17.21
CA ASN A 126 9.77 2.83 18.20
C ASN A 126 10.97 2.04 17.65
N LEU A 127 10.90 1.62 16.39
CA LEU A 127 12.03 0.94 15.73
C LEU A 127 13.23 1.88 15.56
N ALA A 128 12.99 3.15 15.20
CA ALA A 128 14.07 4.14 15.09
C ALA A 128 14.74 4.39 16.45
N ALA A 129 13.97 4.43 17.55
CA ALA A 129 14.51 4.60 18.89
C ALA A 129 15.38 3.40 19.33
N SER A 130 14.95 2.16 19.06
CA SER A 130 15.70 0.96 19.46
C SER A 130 17.01 0.77 18.70
N VAL A 131 17.06 1.18 17.42
CA VAL A 131 18.31 1.20 16.64
C VAL A 131 19.30 2.20 17.23
N ASN A 132 18.83 3.36 17.67
CA ASN A 132 19.69 4.41 18.23
C ASN A 132 20.31 4.00 19.57
N ASP A 133 19.52 3.39 20.47
CA ASP A 133 20.02 2.85 21.75
C ASP A 133 21.07 1.75 21.55
N SER A 134 20.87 0.89 20.54
CA SER A 134 21.83 -0.19 20.21
C SER A 134 23.15 0.34 19.65
N SER A 135 23.13 1.47 18.93
CA SER A 135 24.33 2.13 18.41
C SER A 135 25.16 2.81 19.50
N MET A 136 24.50 3.45 20.48
CA MET A 136 25.16 4.07 21.64
C MET A 136 25.80 3.01 22.55
N ALA A 137 25.12 1.87 22.77
CA ALA A 137 25.65 0.77 23.59
C ALA A 137 26.90 0.12 22.97
N ASN A 138 26.97 0.03 21.64
CA ASN A 138 28.15 -0.50 20.95
C ASN A 138 29.34 0.47 20.99
N ASP A 139 29.12 1.77 20.92
CA ASP A 139 30.19 2.78 20.94
C ASP A 139 30.84 2.90 22.34
N GLU A 140 30.06 2.83 23.42
CA GLU A 140 30.61 2.76 24.79
C GLU A 140 31.42 1.49 25.06
N SER A 141 31.10 0.37 24.40
CA SER A 141 31.81 -0.90 24.55
C SER A 141 33.20 -0.87 23.90
N LEU A 142 33.36 -0.15 22.78
CA LEU A 142 34.67 0.06 22.15
C LEU A 142 35.54 1.05 22.93
N ALA A 143 34.94 2.08 23.56
CA ALA A 143 35.66 3.07 24.35
C ALA A 143 36.23 2.53 25.69
N ARG A 144 35.81 1.34 26.13
CA ARG A 144 36.20 0.73 27.42
C ARG A 144 37.25 -0.38 27.34
N GLN A 145 37.87 -0.65 26.19
CA GLN A 145 38.95 -1.65 26.15
C GLN A 145 40.18 -1.14 26.92
N PRO A 146 40.64 -1.81 28.00
CA PRO A 146 41.87 -1.42 28.67
C PRO A 146 43.08 -1.74 27.80
N ALA A 147 44.01 -0.80 27.71
CA ALA A 147 45.32 -1.02 27.12
C ALA A 147 46.11 -2.03 27.96
N SER A 148 46.01 -3.31 27.65
CA SER A 148 46.86 -4.34 28.24
C SER A 148 47.15 -5.45 27.23
N ASP A 149 48.15 -5.23 26.38
CA ASP A 149 48.97 -6.33 25.84
C ASP A 149 50.21 -5.79 25.13
N THR A 150 51.29 -5.53 25.88
CA THR A 150 52.63 -5.36 25.30
C THR A 150 53.74 -6.01 26.12
N ALA A 151 53.45 -6.99 26.98
CA ALA A 151 54.49 -7.56 27.85
C ALA A 151 54.43 -9.08 28.04
N GLU A 152 54.18 -9.86 26.98
CA GLU A 152 54.38 -11.31 27.10
C GLU A 152 54.71 -12.02 25.77
N THR A 153 55.69 -11.53 25.02
CA THR A 153 56.37 -12.38 24.01
C THR A 153 57.80 -11.89 23.75
N LEU A 154 58.75 -12.25 24.62
CA LEU A 154 60.16 -12.29 24.22
C LEU A 154 60.88 -13.44 24.92
N ALA A 155 61.38 -14.37 24.09
CA ALA A 155 62.50 -15.27 24.34
C ALA A 155 62.26 -16.59 25.10
N ALA A 156 61.32 -17.41 24.63
CA ALA A 156 61.50 -18.86 24.61
C ALA A 156 62.26 -19.27 23.33
N SER A 157 63.59 -19.07 23.29
CA SER A 157 64.44 -19.61 22.21
C SER A 157 65.90 -19.78 22.64
N LYS A 158 66.17 -20.64 23.63
CA LYS A 158 67.50 -21.23 23.85
C LYS A 158 67.38 -22.62 24.47
N SER A 159 67.15 -23.66 23.65
CA SER A 159 67.56 -25.04 23.95
C SER A 159 67.29 -25.98 22.77
N THR A 160 68.28 -26.14 21.90
CA THR A 160 68.62 -27.35 21.11
C THR A 160 69.96 -27.01 20.43
N GLY A 161 71.07 -27.72 20.66
CA GLY A 161 71.20 -29.17 20.68
C GLY A 161 71.65 -29.58 19.28
#